data_AF-A0A3M2VYB8-F1
#
_entry.id   AF-A0A3M2VYB8-F1
#
_cell.length_a   1.000
_cell.length_b   1.000
_cell.length_c   1.000
_cell.angle_alpha   90.00
_cell.angle_beta   90.00
_cell.angle_gamma   90.00
#
_symmetry.space_group_name_H-M   'P 1'
#
loop_
_entity.id
_entity.type
_entity.pdbx_description
1 polymer ?
#
loop_
_entity_poly.entity_id
_entity_poly.type
_entity_poly.pdbx_seq_one_letter_code
_entity_poly.pdbx_strand_id
1 'polypeptide(L)' 'MQIGGEAAFKLMVPLLAGYIAYSIADRPGLAPGMIGGLLATTLGAGFIGGIIAGFLAGYSAAAI' A
#
# COMPACT_ATOMS: atom_id res chain seq x y z
N MET A 1 23.73 7.74 2.96
CA MET A 1 23.07 6.57 3.56
C MET A 1 21.69 6.38 2.93
N GLN A 2 21.64 5.80 1.73
CA GLN A 2 20.40 5.64 0.94
C GLN A 2 19.44 4.56 1.48
N ILE A 3 19.94 3.61 2.27
CA ILE A 3 19.15 2.44 2.73
C ILE A 3 18.37 2.73 4.03
N GLY A 4 18.85 3.64 4.88
CA GLY A 4 18.27 3.87 6.22
C GLY A 4 17.06 4.79 6.20
N GLY A 5 17.28 6.10 6.01
CA GLY A 5 16.20 7.09 6.13
C GLY A 5 15.30 7.13 4.90
N GLU A 6 15.86 7.43 3.74
CA GLU A 6 15.08 7.76 2.54
C GLU A 6 14.30 6.55 1.99
N ALA A 7 14.89 5.36 1.99
CA ALA A 7 14.21 4.14 1.55
C ALA A 7 13.11 3.70 2.53
N ALA A 8 13.34 3.81 3.86
CA ALA A 8 12.33 3.45 4.86
C ALA A 8 11.10 4.36 4.77
N PHE A 9 11.28 5.67 4.58
CA PHE A 9 10.16 6.60 4.40
C PHE A 9 9.35 6.30 3.13
N LYS A 10 10.01 5.86 2.04
CA LYS A 10 9.32 5.47 0.80
C LYS A 10 8.51 4.18 0.95
N LEU A 11 8.91 3.28 1.85
CA LEU A 11 8.19 2.02 2.10
C LEU A 11 7.04 2.16 3.09
N MET A 12 6.98 3.25 3.86
CA MET A 12 5.96 3.44 4.91
C MET A 12 4.53 3.38 4.37
N VAL A 13 4.27 4.06 3.25
CA VAL A 13 2.94 4.11 2.61
C VAL A 13 2.58 2.79 1.91
N PRO A 14 3.47 2.16 1.11
CA PRO A 14 3.25 0.81 0.60
C PRO A 14 2.93 -0.23 1.67
N LEU A 15 3.69 -0.24 2.78
CA LEU A 15 3.48 -1.23 3.84
C LEU A 15 2.11 -1.03 4.50
N LEU A 16 1.77 0.22 4.84
CA LEU A 16 0.47 0.57 5.40
C LEU A 16 -0.67 0.12 4.48
N ALA A 17 -0.61 0.46 3.20
CA ALA A 17 -1.63 0.07 2.21
C ALA A 17 -1.73 -1.46 2.05
N GLY A 18 -0.59 -2.16 2.05
CA GLY A 18 -0.52 -3.62 2.02
C GLY A 18 -1.19 -4.28 3.22
N TYR A 19 -0.98 -3.76 4.42
CA TYR A 19 -1.61 -4.28 5.64
C TYR A 19 -3.10 -3.90 5.76
N ILE A 20 -3.51 -2.76 5.22
CA ILE A 20 -4.95 -2.41 5.09
C ILE A 20 -5.64 -3.38 4.13
N ALA A 21 -5.01 -3.71 3.01
CA ALA A 21 -5.57 -4.68 2.08
C ALA A 21 -5.57 -6.10 2.66
N TYR A 22 -4.52 -6.45 3.42
CA TYR A 22 -4.42 -7.73 4.14
C TYR A 22 -5.53 -7.88 5.20
N SER A 23 -5.94 -6.81 5.90
CA SER A 23 -7.02 -6.93 6.87
C SER A 23 -8.40 -7.19 6.23
N ILE A 24 -8.54 -7.02 4.91
CA ILE A 24 -9.79 -7.23 4.17
C ILE A 24 -9.80 -8.58 3.46
N ALA A 25 -8.71 -8.91 2.75
CA ALA A 25 -8.64 -10.09 1.90
C ALA A 25 -7.60 -11.13 2.37
N ASP A 26 -7.00 -10.97 3.54
CA ASP A 26 -5.85 -11.76 4.00
C ASP A 26 -4.69 -11.73 2.97
N ARG A 27 -4.13 -12.89 2.66
CA ARG A 27 -2.95 -13.07 1.81
C ARG A 27 -3.09 -12.50 0.39
N PRO A 28 -4.21 -12.69 -0.34
CA PRO A 28 -4.35 -12.14 -1.69
C PRO A 28 -4.38 -10.60 -1.72
N GLY A 29 -4.75 -9.93 -0.63
CA GLY A 29 -4.78 -8.45 -0.57
C GLY A 29 -3.39 -7.79 -0.50
N LEU A 30 -2.37 -8.52 -0.06
CA LEU A 30 -1.08 -7.93 0.31
C LEU A 30 -0.30 -7.36 -0.88
N ALA A 31 -0.20 -8.11 -1.98
CA ALA A 31 0.46 -7.68 -3.21
C ALA A 31 -0.22 -6.46 -3.88
N PRO A 32 -1.54 -6.48 -4.16
CA PRO A 32 -2.21 -5.33 -4.77
C PRO A 32 -2.23 -4.11 -3.83
N GLY A 33 -2.32 -4.30 -2.51
CA GLY A 33 -2.25 -3.22 -1.54
C GLY A 33 -0.90 -2.51 -1.52
N MET A 34 0.20 -3.27 -1.53
CA MET A 34 1.55 -2.67 -1.60
C MET A 34 1.80 -1.94 -2.92
N ILE A 35 1.34 -2.50 -4.05
CA ILE A 35 1.48 -1.85 -5.36
C ILE A 35 0.65 -0.57 -5.40
N GLY A 36 -0.58 -0.58 -4.88
CA GLY A 36 -1.42 0.60 -4.76
C GLY A 36 -0.81 1.69 -3.87
N GLY A 37 -0.24 1.31 -2.73
CA GLY A 37 0.46 2.25 -1.83
C GLY A 37 1.76 2.82 -2.41
N LEU A 38 2.48 2.03 -3.21
CA LEU A 38 3.65 2.51 -3.96
C LEU A 38 3.22 3.53 -5.02
N LEU A 39 2.18 3.23 -5.79
CA LEU A 39 1.61 4.15 -6.78
C LEU A 39 1.15 5.46 -6.14
N ALA A 40 0.49 5.41 -4.98
CA ALA A 40 0.08 6.59 -4.24
C ALA A 40 1.28 7.48 -3.85
N THR A 41 2.42 6.86 -3.54
CA THR A 41 3.67 7.57 -3.19
C THR A 41 4.33 8.17 -4.43
N THR A 42 4.36 7.44 -5.56
CA THR A 42 4.98 7.92 -6.81
C THR A 42 4.14 8.98 -7.53
N LEU A 43 2.81 8.93 -7.40
CA LEU A 43 1.87 9.88 -8.01
C LEU A 43 1.69 11.16 -7.19
N GLY A 44 2.30 11.26 -6.01
CA GLY A 44 2.17 12.42 -5.12
C GLY A 44 0.86 12.47 -4.33
N ALA A 45 0.04 11.42 -4.36
CA ALA A 45 -1.16 11.29 -3.53
C ALA A 45 -0.81 11.07 -2.03
N GLY A 46 0.43 10.65 -1.75
CA GLY A 46 0.98 10.57 -0.42
C GLY A 46 0.24 9.57 0.49
N PHE A 47 0.22 9.87 1.79
CA PHE A 47 -0.33 8.98 2.80
C PHE A 47 -1.84 8.71 2.62
N ILE A 48 -2.63 9.74 2.30
CA ILE A 48 -4.08 9.61 2.07
C ILE A 48 -4.35 8.71 0.86
N GLY A 49 -3.58 8.88 -0.22
CA GLY A 49 -3.67 8.01 -1.39
C GLY A 49 -3.35 6.56 -1.06
N GLY A 50 -2.38 6.31 -0.17
CA GLY A 50 -2.06 4.96 0.30
C GLY A 50 -3.18 4.29 1.09
N ILE A 51 -3.90 5.04 1.93
CA ILE A 51 -5.08 4.53 2.64
C ILE A 51 -6.16 4.12 1.64
N ILE A 52 -6.51 5.01 0.72
CA ILE A 52 -7.56 4.76 -0.30
C ILE A 52 -7.17 3.57 -1.18
N ALA A 53 -5.91 3.53 -1.63
CA ALA A 53 -5.38 2.44 -2.44
C ALA A 53 -5.38 1.10 -1.68
N GLY A 54 -5.08 1.10 -0.38
CA GLY A 54 -5.16 -0.08 0.47
C GLY A 54 -6.58 -0.65 0.57
N PHE A 55 -7.58 0.21 0.79
CA PHE A 55 -8.98 -0.21 0.82
C PHE A 55 -9.45 -0.70 -0.55
N LEU A 56 -9.18 0.04 -1.62
CA LEU A 56 -9.55 -0.37 -2.98
C LEU A 56 -8.90 -1.70 -3.37
N ALA A 57 -7.62 -1.88 -3.08
CA ALA A 57 -6.90 -3.12 -3.33
C ALA A 57 -7.45 -4.28 -2.49
N GLY A 58 -7.76 -4.05 -1.21
CA GLY A 58 -8.35 -5.06 -0.33
C GLY A 58 -9.70 -5.55 -0.82
N TYR A 59 -10.63 -4.63 -1.16
CA TYR A 59 -11.93 -5.03 -1.72
C TYR A 59 -11.82 -5.67 -3.10
N SER A 60 -10.92 -5.19 -3.94
CA SER A 60 -10.69 -5.78 -5.27
C SER A 60 -10.09 -7.18 -5.16
N ALA A 61 -9.20 -7.42 -4.20
CA ALA A 61 -8.60 -8.73 -3.95
C ALA A 61 -9.56 -9.70 -3.24
N ALA A 62 -10.47 -9.21 -2.41
CA ALA A 62 -11.52 -10.02 -1.78
C ALA A 62 -12.63 -10.41 -2.77
N ALA A 63 -12.80 -9.65 -3.86
CA ALA A 63 -13.81 -9.91 -4.89
C ALA A 63 -13.43 -11.02 -5.89
N ILE A 64 -12.18 -11.51 -5.85
CA ILE A 64 -11.61 -12.52 -6.75
C ILE A 64 -11.33 -13.79 -5.94
#